data_AF-A0A849U4Z0-F1
#
_entry.id   AF-A0A849U4Z0-F1
#
_cell.length_a   1.000
_cell.length_b   1.000
_cell.length_c   1.000
_cell.angle_alpha   90.00
_cell.angle_beta   90.00
_cell.angle_gamma   90.00
#
_symmetry.space_group_name_H-M   'P 1'
#
loop_
_entity.id
_entity.type
_entity.pdbx_description
1 polymer ?
#
loop_
_entity_poly.entity_id
_entity_poly.type
_entity_poly.pdbx_seq_one_letter_code
_entity_poly.pdbx_strand_id
1 'polypeptide(L)' 'LKDTDLEASDQAAHICPTGAILIKRTGYTVPIGERIYDHKQIDEVALAEESRALPKEKDHG' A
#
# COMPACT_ATOMS: atom_id res chain seq x y z
N LEU A 1 -0.97 -30.85 0.10
CA LEU A 1 -0.56 -29.49 -0.28
C LEU A 1 0.96 -29.49 -0.33
N LYS A 2 1.58 -28.93 -1.37
CA LYS A 2 3.05 -28.79 -1.46
C LYS A 2 3.35 -27.30 -1.42
N ASP A 3 4.24 -26.90 -0.53
CA ASP A 3 4.63 -25.50 -0.39
C ASP A 3 5.55 -25.08 -1.55
N THR A 4 5.49 -23.80 -1.90
CA THR A 4 6.40 -23.15 -2.85
C THR A 4 7.36 -22.28 -2.06
N ASP A 5 8.63 -22.27 -2.47
CA ASP A 5 9.62 -21.37 -1.89
C ASP A 5 9.23 -19.91 -2.14
N LEU A 6 9.49 -19.03 -1.17
CA LEU A 6 9.20 -17.59 -1.25
C LEU A 6 10.49 -16.80 -1.04
N GLU A 7 10.79 -15.91 -1.97
CA GLU A 7 11.91 -14.98 -1.88
C GLU A 7 11.44 -13.55 -1.56
N ALA A 8 12.31 -12.77 -0.93
CA ALA A 8 11.98 -11.39 -0.54
C ALA A 8 11.76 -10.46 -1.73
N SER A 9 12.23 -10.84 -2.93
CA SER A 9 12.02 -10.12 -4.19
C SER A 9 10.72 -10.48 -4.89
N ASP A 10 10.00 -11.49 -4.40
CA ASP A 10 8.75 -11.91 -5.02
C ASP A 10 7.66 -10.85 -4.83
N GLN A 11 6.87 -10.63 -5.88
CA GLN A 11 5.69 -9.77 -5.77
C GLN A 11 4.74 -10.24 -4.66
N ALA A 12 4.64 -11.56 -4.46
CA ALA A 12 3.85 -12.16 -3.38
C ALA A 12 4.31 -11.73 -1.98
N ALA A 13 5.62 -11.46 -1.79
CA ALA A 13 6.16 -10.97 -0.52
C ALA A 13 5.78 -9.51 -0.22
N HIS A 14 5.27 -8.76 -1.21
CA HIS A 14 5.00 -7.32 -1.10
C HIS A 14 3.51 -6.93 -1.22
N ILE A 15 2.64 -7.84 -1.66
CA ILE A 15 1.23 -7.51 -1.97
C ILE A 15 0.28 -7.57 -0.75
N CYS A 16 0.74 -8.12 0.38
CA CYS A 16 -0.11 -8.30 1.56
C CYS A 16 -0.62 -6.94 2.08
N PRO A 17 -1.95 -6.71 2.16
CA PRO A 17 -2.50 -5.40 2.53
C PRO A 17 -2.52 -5.14 4.04
N THR A 18 -2.20 -6.14 4.87
CA THR A 18 -2.33 -6.06 6.32
C THR A 18 -0.97 -6.13 7.02
N GLY A 19 -0.33 -7.28 6.98
CA GLY A 19 0.92 -7.56 7.72
C GLY A 19 1.11 -9.03 8.10
N ALA A 20 0.36 -9.95 7.47
CA ALA A 20 0.58 -11.39 7.63
C ALA A 20 1.92 -11.83 7.00
N ILE A 21 2.36 -11.12 5.96
CA ILE A 21 3.66 -11.32 5.29
C ILE A 21 4.44 -10.02 5.43
N LEU A 22 5.64 -10.09 6.01
CA LEU A 22 6.50 -8.94 6.26
C LEU A 22 7.95 -9.25 5.88
N ILE A 23 8.61 -8.28 5.26
CA ILE A 23 10.05 -8.34 5.03
C ILE A 23 10.77 -8.11 6.36
N LYS A 24 11.80 -8.93 6.64
CA LYS A 24 12.56 -8.81 7.89
C LYS A 24 13.29 -7.47 7.95
N ARG A 25 13.35 -6.89 9.16
CA ARG A 25 14.09 -5.64 9.48
C ARG A 25 13.53 -4.37 8.81
N THR A 26 12.28 -4.38 8.34
CA THR A 26 11.62 -3.19 7.77
C THR A 26 10.47 -2.64 8.62
N GLY A 27 10.20 -3.22 9.80
CA GLY A 27 9.16 -2.74 10.70
C GLY A 27 9.53 -1.45 11.41
N TYR A 28 8.53 -0.66 11.81
CA TYR A 28 8.68 0.56 12.63
C TYR A 28 9.57 1.65 12.03
N THR A 29 9.74 1.67 10.71
CA THR A 29 10.55 2.68 10.00
C THR A 29 9.82 4.00 9.79
N VAL A 30 8.48 3.99 9.80
CA VAL A 30 7.63 5.18 9.68
C VAL A 30 7.20 5.65 11.07
N PRO A 31 7.49 6.90 11.48
CA PRO A 31 7.07 7.44 12.77
C PRO A 31 5.55 7.40 12.99
N ILE A 32 5.15 7.36 14.26
CA ILE A 32 3.74 7.51 14.64
C ILE A 32 3.27 8.92 14.29
N GLY A 33 2.12 9.02 13.63
CA GLY A 33 1.56 10.25 13.10
C GLY A 33 1.91 10.51 11.64
N GLU A 34 2.77 9.69 11.03
CA GLU A 34 3.18 9.81 9.62
C GLU A 34 2.76 8.61 8.76
N ARG A 35 2.08 7.60 9.34
CA ARG A 35 1.63 6.41 8.60
C ARG A 35 0.39 6.73 7.78
N ILE A 36 0.19 5.98 6.68
CA ILE A 36 -0.86 6.20 5.66
C ILE A 36 -2.25 6.44 6.26
N TYR A 37 -2.62 5.67 7.28
CA TYR A 37 -3.96 5.69 7.89
C TYR A 37 -3.99 6.32 9.30
N ASP A 38 -2.94 7.06 9.71
CA ASP A 38 -2.93 7.67 11.04
C ASP A 38 -4.02 8.74 11.23
N HIS A 39 -4.35 9.46 10.16
CA HIS A 39 -5.28 10.61 10.21
C HIS A 39 -6.48 10.50 9.27
N LYS A 40 -6.50 9.51 8.38
CA LYS A 40 -7.51 9.36 7.33
C LYS A 40 -8.06 7.94 7.31
N GLN A 41 -9.35 7.82 7.02
CA GLN A 41 -10.00 6.54 6.81
C GLN A 41 -9.55 5.92 5.47
N ILE A 42 -9.77 4.60 5.33
CA ILE A 42 -9.28 3.85 4.16
C ILE A 42 -9.91 4.32 2.84
N ASP A 43 -11.18 4.70 2.86
CA ASP A 43 -11.92 5.22 1.71
C ASP A 43 -11.41 6.60 1.25
N GLU A 44 -11.12 7.49 2.20
CA GLU A 44 -10.51 8.80 1.91
C GLU A 44 -9.13 8.66 1.26
N VAL A 45 -8.32 7.69 1.70
CA VAL A 45 -7.02 7.39 1.08
C VAL A 45 -7.20 6.83 -0.33
N ALA A 46 -8.10 5.85 -0.50
CA ALA A 46 -8.34 5.23 -1.81
C ALA A 46 -8.81 6.26 -2.85
N LEU A 47 -9.78 7.11 -2.49
CA LEU A 47 -10.27 8.17 -3.36
C LEU A 47 -9.17 9.17 -3.75
N ALA A 48 -8.29 9.52 -2.81
CA ALA A 48 -7.17 10.42 -3.07
C ALA A 48 -6.11 9.81 -4.02
N GLU A 49 -5.82 8.51 -3.88
CA GLU A 49 -4.89 7.79 -4.76
C GLU A 49 -5.44 7.65 -6.18
N GLU A 50 -6.71 7.25 -6.33
CA GLU A 50 -7.38 7.10 -7.62
C GLU A 50 -7.51 8.43 -8.37
N SER A 51 -7.90 9.50 -7.67
CA SER A 51 -8.01 10.85 -8.25
C SER A 51 -6.66 11.43 -8.69
N ARG A 52 -5.54 10.94 -8.15
CA ARG A 52 -4.18 11.28 -8.61
C ARG A 52 -3.77 10.47 -9.85
N ALA A 53 -4.25 9.23 -9.97
CA ALA A 53 -3.94 8.34 -11.08
C ALA A 53 -4.73 8.66 -12.35
N LEU A 54 -5.88 9.33 -12.23
CA LEU A 54 -6.72 9.73 -13.36
C LEU A 54 -6.11 10.93 -14.11
N PRO A 55 -6.16 10.94 -15.46
CA PRO A 55 -5.91 12.15 -16.23
C PRO A 55 -6.91 13.23 -15.81
N LYS A 56 -6.44 14.44 -15.51
CA LYS A 56 -7.33 15.58 -15.25
C LYS A 56 -8.24 15.74 -16.48
N GLU A 57 -9.56 15.62 -16.30
CA GLU A 57 -10.53 15.92 -17.34
C GLU A 57 -10.19 17.28 -17.95
N LYS A 58 -10.10 17.34 -19.28
CA LYS A 58 -9.99 18.63 -19.97
C LYS A 58 -11.34 19.30 -19.80
N ASP A 59 -11.36 20.48 -19.20
CA ASP A 59 -12.53 21.38 -19.21
C ASP A 59 -12.97 21.54 -20.68
N HIS A 60 -14.09 20.92 -21.03
CA HIS A 60 -14.78 21.19 -22.29
C HIS A 60 -15.70 22.36 -22.00
N GLY A 61 -15.18 23.57 -22.26
CA GLY A 61 -15.96 24.80 -22.30
C GLY A 61 -16.93 24.86 -23.47
#